data_AF-A0A4Y2DXA9-F1
#
_entry.id   AF-A0A4Y2DXA9-F1
#
_cell.length_a   1.000
_cell.length_b   1.000
_cell.length_c   1.000
_cell.angle_alpha   90.00
_cell.angle_beta   90.00
_cell.angle_gamma   90.00
#
_symmetry.space_group_name_H-M   'P 1'
#
loop_
_entity.id
_entity.type
_entity.pdbx_description
1 polymer ?
#
loop_
_entity_poly.entity_id
_entity_poly.type
_entity_poly.pdbx_seq_one_letter_code
_entity_poly.pdbx_strand_id
1 'polypeptide(L)'
;MSKKQVILTLEQRITVIESHEKGNSERKLADIFGCGKTQINKILKDKIMIRKEWENFKFWGVKRMWMEALIEWFKPGEEYTNKWSFDETKSNGDC
;
A
#
# COMPACT_ATOMS: atom_id res chain seq x y z
N MET A 1 -33.23 -11.51 -18.55
CA MET A 1 -32.85 -11.52 -17.12
C MET A 1 -31.35 -11.28 -17.00
N SER A 2 -30.93 -10.02 -16.88
CA SER A 2 -29.51 -9.69 -16.72
C SER A 2 -29.06 -10.08 -15.31
N LYS A 3 -28.23 -11.12 -15.18
CA LYS A 3 -27.63 -11.49 -13.89
C LYS A 3 -26.73 -10.34 -13.46
N LYS A 4 -27.05 -9.69 -12.34
CA LYS A 4 -26.24 -8.64 -11.73
C LYS A 4 -24.86 -9.23 -11.41
N GLN A 5 -23.82 -8.79 -12.12
CA GLN A 5 -22.45 -9.24 -11.85
C GLN A 5 -21.97 -8.53 -10.58
N VAL A 6 -21.62 -9.31 -9.56
CA VAL A 6 -20.99 -8.78 -8.35
C VAL A 6 -19.55 -8.44 -8.70
N ILE A 7 -19.21 -7.16 -8.71
CA ILE A 7 -17.84 -6.69 -8.91
C ILE A 7 -17.13 -6.81 -7.56
N LEU A 8 -16.15 -7.72 -7.47
CA LEU A 8 -15.32 -7.88 -6.27
C LEU A 8 -14.16 -6.88 -6.29
N THR A 9 -13.95 -6.21 -5.15
CA THR A 9 -12.82 -5.29 -4.94
C THR A 9 -11.49 -6.06 -4.81
N LEU A 10 -10.36 -5.35 -4.92
CA LEU A 10 -9.03 -5.96 -4.81
C LEU A 10 -8.83 -6.66 -3.45
N GLU A 11 -9.29 -6.04 -2.37
CA GLU A 11 -9.26 -6.60 -1.01
C GLU A 11 -10.03 -7.94 -0.93
N GLN A 12 -11.26 -7.97 -1.45
CA GLN A 12 -12.08 -9.18 -1.45
C GLN A 12 -11.42 -10.30 -2.27
N ARG A 13 -10.76 -9.97 -3.38
CA ARG A 13 -10.04 -10.96 -4.20
C ARG A 13 -8.85 -11.56 -3.44
N ILE A 14 -8.11 -10.75 -2.68
CA ILE A 14 -7.03 -11.23 -1.80
C ILE A 14 -7.61 -12.15 -0.72
N THR A 15 -8.70 -11.76 -0.07
CA THR A 15 -9.36 -12.59 0.96
C THR A 15 -9.83 -13.94 0.40
N VAL A 16 -10.32 -13.97 -0.85
CA VAL A 16 -10.68 -15.22 -1.54
C VAL A 16 -9.45 -16.12 -1.71
N ILE A 17 -8.31 -15.56 -2.15
CA ILE A 17 -7.06 -16.31 -2.35
C ILE A 17 -6.56 -16.89 -1.01
N GLU A 18 -6.50 -16.08 0.04
CA GLU A 18 -6.07 -16.51 1.38
C GLU A 18 -6.98 -17.59 1.96
N SER A 19 -8.30 -17.42 1.80
CA SER A 19 -9.29 -18.40 2.28
C SER A 19 -9.18 -19.71 1.52
N HIS A 20 -8.88 -19.68 0.22
CA HIS A 20 -8.64 -20.87 -0.60
C HIS A 20 -7.35 -21.59 -0.17
N GLU A 21 -6.25 -20.86 0.09
CA GLU A 21 -5.00 -21.43 0.62
C GLU A 21 -5.17 -22.06 2.01
N LYS A 22 -6.08 -21.51 2.84
CA LYS A 22 -6.48 -22.10 4.12
C LYS A 22 -7.29 -23.39 3.99
N GLY A 23 -7.66 -23.79 2.77
CA GLY A 23 -8.39 -25.04 2.47
C GLY A 23 -9.90 -24.89 2.31
N ASN A 24 -10.41 -23.66 2.13
CA ASN A 24 -11.83 -23.48 1.81
C ASN A 24 -12.14 -23.88 0.36
N SER A 25 -13.25 -24.60 0.17
CA SER A 25 -13.73 -24.96 -1.16
C SER A 25 -14.24 -23.75 -1.92
N GLU A 26 -13.98 -23.72 -3.23
CA GLU A 26 -14.48 -22.72 -4.18
C GLU A 26 -16.00 -22.52 -4.12
N ARG A 27 -16.77 -23.57 -3.80
CA ARG A 27 -18.23 -23.46 -3.65
C ARG A 27 -18.61 -22.62 -2.44
N LYS A 28 -17.97 -22.87 -1.30
CA LYS A 28 -18.19 -22.07 -0.08
C LYS A 28 -17.77 -20.62 -0.30
N LEU A 29 -16.67 -20.38 -1.03
CA LEU A 29 -16.23 -19.03 -1.37
C LEU A 29 -17.23 -18.33 -2.30
N ALA A 30 -17.75 -19.01 -3.31
CA ALA A 30 -18.79 -18.47 -4.18
C ALA A 30 -20.03 -18.03 -3.38
N ASP A 31 -20.46 -18.86 -2.42
CA ASP A 31 -21.63 -18.57 -1.57
C ASP A 31 -21.36 -17.39 -0.61
N ILE A 32 -20.19 -17.35 0.06
CA ILE A 32 -19.80 -16.28 1.00
C ILE A 32 -19.72 -14.92 0.28
N PHE A 33 -19.09 -14.89 -0.90
CA PHE A 33 -18.88 -13.66 -1.66
C PHE A 33 -20.04 -13.34 -2.62
N GLY A 34 -21.08 -14.18 -2.66
CA GLY A 34 -22.25 -14.00 -3.52
C GLY A 34 -21.92 -13.96 -5.02
N CYS A 35 -20.84 -14.62 -5.44
CA CYS A 35 -20.32 -14.54 -6.80
C CYS A 35 -20.36 -15.91 -7.51
N GLY A 36 -20.20 -15.89 -8.84
CA GLY A 36 -20.21 -17.13 -9.61
C GLY A 36 -18.93 -17.95 -9.41
N LYS A 37 -19.03 -19.29 -9.46
CA LYS A 37 -17.85 -20.19 -9.43
C LYS A 37 -16.81 -19.83 -10.49
N THR A 38 -17.25 -19.42 -11.68
CA THR A 38 -16.37 -18.96 -12.76
C THR A 38 -15.54 -17.74 -12.37
N GLN A 39 -16.09 -16.85 -11.55
CA GLN A 39 -15.40 -15.64 -11.08
C GLN A 39 -14.34 -16.00 -10.03
N ILE A 40 -14.66 -16.88 -9.08
CA ILE A 40 -13.69 -17.43 -8.12
C ILE A 40 -12.54 -18.12 -8.87
N ASN A 41 -12.84 -18.99 -9.84
CA ASN A 41 -11.81 -19.70 -10.59
C ASN A 41 -10.90 -18.75 -11.40
N LYS A 42 -11.45 -17.67 -11.97
CA LYS A 42 -10.65 -16.60 -12.59
C LYS A 42 -9.71 -15.93 -11.58
N ILE A 43 -10.22 -15.57 -10.39
CA ILE A 43 -9.41 -14.97 -9.31
C ILE A 43 -8.27 -15.91 -8.89
N LEU A 44 -8.54 -17.21 -8.76
CA LEU A 44 -7.54 -18.19 -8.37
C LEU A 44 -6.47 -18.42 -9.44
N LYS A 45 -6.85 -18.37 -10.72
CA LYS A 45 -5.88 -18.40 -11.85
C LYS A 45 -4.99 -17.16 -11.85
N ASP A 46 -5.60 -15.99 -11.62
CA ASP A 46 -4.92 -14.70 -11.66
C ASP A 46 -4.27 -14.33 -10.30
N LYS A 47 -4.15 -15.27 -9.36
CA LYS A 47 -3.70 -15.02 -7.98
C LYS A 47 -2.35 -14.31 -7.88
N ILE A 48 -1.43 -14.61 -8.80
CA ILE A 48 -0.08 -14.02 -8.83
C ILE A 48 -0.16 -12.53 -9.19
N MET A 49 -0.97 -12.21 -10.21
CA MET A 49 -1.18 -10.84 -10.66
C MET A 49 -1.89 -10.01 -9.58
N ILE A 50 -2.91 -10.57 -8.95
CA ILE A 50 -3.69 -9.92 -7.88
C ILE A 50 -2.81 -9.63 -6.65
N ARG A 51 -1.91 -10.56 -6.27
CA ARG A 51 -0.94 -10.33 -5.18
C ARG A 51 0.03 -9.20 -5.52
N LYS A 52 0.57 -9.16 -6.74
CA LYS A 52 1.46 -8.08 -7.19
C LYS A 52 0.76 -6.71 -7.19
N GLU A 53 -0.49 -6.67 -7.64
CA GLU A 53 -1.31 -5.46 -7.62
C GLU A 53 -1.57 -5.00 -6.18
N TRP A 54 -1.83 -5.93 -5.26
CA TRP A 54 -2.01 -5.64 -3.84
C TRP A 54 -0.74 -5.10 -3.17
N GLU A 55 0.42 -5.70 -3.43
CA GLU A 55 1.71 -5.20 -2.94
C GLU A 55 2.00 -3.79 -3.44
N ASN A 56 1.74 -3.52 -4.73
CA ASN A 56 1.85 -2.19 -5.29
C ASN A 56 0.86 -1.23 -4.61
N PHE A 57 -0.40 -1.61 -4.41
CA PHE A 57 -1.38 -0.78 -3.70
C PHE A 57 -0.93 -0.42 -2.28
N LYS A 58 -0.40 -1.40 -1.53
CA LYS A 58 0.18 -1.18 -0.19
C LYS A 58 1.38 -0.24 -0.23
N PHE A 59 2.26 -0.42 -1.21
CA PHE A 59 3.44 0.44 -1.40
C PHE A 59 3.03 1.90 -1.70
N TRP A 60 1.99 2.12 -2.50
CA TRP A 60 1.51 3.46 -2.81
C TRP A 60 0.85 4.13 -1.60
N GLY A 61 0.15 3.37 -0.76
CA GLY A 61 -0.37 3.86 0.52
C GLY A 61 0.77 4.32 1.44
N VAL A 62 1.81 3.49 1.60
CA VAL A 62 2.99 3.83 2.39
C VAL A 62 3.72 5.03 1.76
N LYS A 63 3.99 5.03 0.46
CA LYS A 63 4.65 6.13 -0.23
C LYS A 63 3.91 7.46 -0.04
N ARG A 64 2.58 7.45 -0.05
CA ARG A 64 1.77 8.65 0.25
C ARG A 64 1.99 9.13 1.67
N MET A 65 1.92 8.23 2.66
CA MET A 65 2.19 8.58 4.06
C MET A 65 3.59 9.19 4.24
N TRP A 66 4.60 8.63 3.58
CA TRP A 66 5.97 9.14 3.65
C TRP A 66 6.10 10.49 2.94
N MET A 67 5.42 10.70 1.81
CA MET A 67 5.41 12.01 1.14
C MET A 67 4.68 13.07 1.99
N GLU A 68 3.55 12.72 2.62
CA GLU A 68 2.82 13.62 3.51
C GLU A 68 3.65 13.98 4.75
N ALA A 69 4.28 13.00 5.39
CA ALA A 69 5.20 13.23 6.50
C ALA A 69 6.44 14.04 6.09
N LEU A 70 6.99 13.80 4.90
CA LEU A 70 8.11 14.58 4.36
C LEU A 70 7.69 16.03 4.11
N ILE A 71 6.49 16.28 3.56
CA ILE A 71 5.96 17.63 3.34
C ILE A 71 5.72 18.34 4.67
N GLU A 72 5.20 17.64 5.68
CA GLU A 72 5.07 18.17 7.04
C GLU A 72 6.42 18.57 7.64
N TRP A 73 7.42 17.69 7.54
CA TRP A 73 8.80 17.96 7.97
C TRP A 73 9.46 19.10 7.21
N PHE A 74 9.11 19.27 5.94
CA PHE A 74 9.68 20.29 5.06
C PHE A 74 8.88 21.58 5.06
N LYS A 75 7.80 21.71 5.86
CA LYS A 75 7.17 23.01 6.07
C LYS A 75 8.24 23.91 6.70
N PRO A 76 8.75 24.93 5.99
CA PRO A 76 9.66 25.87 6.60
C PRO A 76 8.87 26.57 7.71
N GLY A 77 9.23 26.29 8.96
CA GLY A 77 8.94 27.23 10.03
C GLY A 77 9.51 28.58 9.63
N GLU A 78 8.68 29.60 9.69
CA GLU A 78 9.09 30.99 9.80
C GLU A 78 10.35 31.11 10.69
N GLU A 79 11.27 31.97 10.25
CA GLU A 79 12.47 32.44 10.97
C GLU A 79 13.63 31.43 11.15
N TYR A 80 14.43 31.29 10.09
CA TYR A 80 15.89 31.17 10.26
C TYR A 80 16.54 32.54 10.00
N THR A 81 16.36 33.49 10.91
CA THR A 81 17.32 34.60 11.03
C THR A 81 18.27 34.30 12.17
N ASN A 82 19.50 33.95 11.79
CA ASN A 82 20.75 34.14 12.54
C ASN A 82 20.91 33.38 13.86
N LYS A 83 21.38 32.12 13.80
CA LYS A 83 22.35 31.63 14.79
C LYS A 83 23.17 30.41 14.35
N TRP A 84 23.91 30.55 13.26
CA TRP A 84 25.14 29.78 13.06
C TRP A 84 26.22 30.73 12.56
N SER A 85 26.76 31.55 13.46
CA SER A 85 28.12 32.07 13.26
C SER A 85 29.03 30.85 13.29
N PHE A 86 29.42 30.39 12.11
CA PHE A 86 30.59 29.55 11.95
C PHE A 86 31.80 30.45 12.22
N ASP A 87 32.26 30.44 13.48
CA ASP A 87 33.47 31.15 13.90
C ASP A 87 34.68 30.44 13.29
N GLU A 88 35.09 30.93 12.12
CA GLU A 88 36.35 30.59 11.47
C GLU A 88 37.46 31.48 12.04
N THR A 89 37.76 31.34 13.33
CA THR A 89 38.94 31.98 13.94
C THR A 89 40.07 30.96 14.09
N LYS A 90 40.90 30.94 13.05
CA LYS A 90 42.34 30.58 13.03
C LYS A 90 42.95 30.33 14.41
N SER A 91 43.33 29.09 14.72
CA SER A 91 44.41 28.84 15.69
C SER A 91 45.75 28.87 14.95
N ASN A 92 46.30 30.08 14.79
CA ASN A 92 47.74 30.27 14.66
C ASN A 92 48.28 30.61 16.06
N GLY A 93 49.34 29.95 16.51
CA GLY A 93 50.19 30.45 17.60
C GLY A 93 50.56 29.44 18.68
N ASP A 94 51.70 28.78 18.48
CA ASP A 94 52.85 28.66 19.39
C ASP A 94 52.64 28.24 20.87
N CYS A 95 53.23 27.09 21.20
CA CYS A 95 54.19 26.90 22.31
C CYS A 95 55.08 25.70 21.98
#